data_AF-A0A087D922-F1
#
_entry.id   AF-A0A087D922-F1
#
_cell.length_a   1.000
_cell.length_b   1.000
_cell.length_c   1.000
_cell.angle_alpha   90.00
_cell.angle_beta   90.00
_cell.angle_gamma   90.00
#
_symmetry.space_group_name_H-M   'P 1'
#
loop_
_entity.id
_entity.type
_entity.pdbx_description
1 polymer ?
#
loop_
_entity_poly.entity_id
_entity_poly.type
_entity_poly.pdbx_seq_one_letter_code
_entity_poly.pdbx_strand_id
1 'polypeptide(L)'
;MNDSSMPKNSVNTAKYPVQQAVQTPEPVASSTMFANSSTHNTASISRGMAALTPPMQLPRFFTPRDYSDYLFFLALVTLPIDGTVLGFFQPFWTPISPWLLVAYCAANPRLLRLAAHRYAPFMLLPVVLVLLSMPSWVVFGLHNNAVVMSLTGVIAVPATLAALDIAFVHKQLNWQESVRIVLATYWFAFAVGVVQWLAIRLQLGSVQGFFTHLMYRSYMNARWGGVGGRPQFLFAEPSYIGMHLFGILLPLFWFMCIRDRIFAQRLKHLIAVFAAGSVLMGSGTRIVLDSLVALIAVIVIETHWHNQQQRRRGITQFICFGVIAIASFMINSRLDSIMHNGMEGDGSFFMRIWQPLAPLCGMIIHPWTLLTGFGAGNIASATHEGANMAAHVLSMMHTDATNATHWYDSITPDTVWTMCSYVNFITEFGIIGFVAFLIITLRFISRFHTWNKLTMCWLILLAYLYIQFEGYAFAAIPLMVWALTRQILWRPSPGHCS
;
A
#
# COMPACT_ATOMS: atom_id res chain seq x y z
N MET A 1 61.79 18.11 -33.60
CA MET A 1 61.35 19.37 -34.22
C MET A 1 59.99 19.68 -33.64
N ASN A 2 59.95 20.02 -32.36
CA ASN A 2 60.20 21.36 -31.76
C ASN A 2 58.87 22.12 -31.68
N ASP A 3 58.41 22.61 -30.54
CA ASP A 3 58.92 22.52 -29.17
C ASP A 3 57.89 23.18 -28.24
N SER A 4 57.91 22.78 -26.97
CA SER A 4 57.72 23.62 -25.75
C SER A 4 56.37 24.33 -25.48
N SER A 5 55.83 24.43 -24.26
CA SER A 5 56.32 24.08 -22.92
C SER A 5 55.26 24.42 -21.86
N MET A 6 55.07 23.55 -20.87
CA MET A 6 54.67 23.96 -19.49
C MET A 6 55.85 24.69 -18.80
N PRO A 7 55.63 25.36 -17.65
CA PRO A 7 56.10 24.72 -16.41
C PRO A 7 55.24 24.93 -15.15
N LYS A 8 55.52 24.03 -14.20
CA LYS A 8 55.13 23.95 -12.78
C LYS A 8 55.74 25.07 -11.91
N ASN A 9 55.23 25.25 -10.69
CA ASN A 9 55.99 25.41 -9.41
C ASN A 9 55.00 25.52 -8.21
N SER A 10 54.99 24.60 -7.23
CA SER A 10 55.86 24.40 -6.04
C SER A 10 55.30 25.10 -4.78
N VAL A 11 54.77 24.36 -3.79
CA VAL A 11 55.39 23.97 -2.49
C VAL A 11 55.79 25.13 -1.55
N ASN A 12 55.18 25.18 -0.37
CA ASN A 12 55.78 25.43 0.96
C ASN A 12 54.72 25.13 2.05
N THR A 13 54.89 24.17 2.98
CA THR A 13 55.64 24.23 4.27
C THR A 13 55.29 25.51 5.08
N ALA A 14 54.90 25.50 6.36
CA ALA A 14 55.46 24.83 7.53
C ALA A 14 54.48 24.95 8.74
N LYS A 15 54.36 23.91 9.58
CA LYS A 15 54.84 23.81 10.98
C LYS A 15 53.97 24.44 12.10
N TYR A 16 53.49 23.52 12.96
CA TYR A 16 53.21 23.68 14.41
C TYR A 16 54.40 24.29 15.19
N PRO A 17 54.20 24.84 16.40
CA PRO A 17 54.19 24.08 17.68
C PRO A 17 53.04 24.52 18.63
N VAL A 18 52.37 23.70 19.44
CA VAL A 18 52.76 22.89 20.63
C VAL A 18 53.47 23.69 21.73
N GLN A 19 52.79 23.88 22.87
CA GLN A 19 53.23 23.56 24.26
C GLN A 19 52.15 24.06 25.25
N GLN A 20 51.46 23.17 25.98
CA GLN A 20 51.82 22.64 27.32
C GLN A 20 51.80 23.74 28.40
N ALA A 21 51.31 23.57 29.62
CA ALA A 21 50.55 22.56 30.36
C ALA A 21 50.34 23.16 31.78
N VAL A 22 49.72 22.40 32.69
CA VAL A 22 50.05 22.33 34.13
C VAL A 22 49.09 23.02 35.15
N GLN A 23 48.53 22.13 36.01
CA GLN A 23 48.21 22.21 37.44
C GLN A 23 46.94 22.90 37.99
N THR A 24 46.08 22.06 38.57
CA THR A 24 45.25 22.25 39.78
C THR A 24 46.14 22.51 41.02
N PRO A 25 45.65 23.15 42.12
CA PRO A 25 44.77 22.48 43.10
C PRO A 25 43.73 23.38 43.83
N GLU A 26 42.70 22.76 44.43
CA GLU A 26 41.91 23.34 45.54
C GLU A 26 42.82 23.54 46.77
N PRO A 27 42.42 24.34 47.80
CA PRO A 27 41.75 23.71 48.96
C PRO A 27 40.78 24.59 49.81
N VAL A 28 39.80 23.91 50.43
CA VAL A 28 39.47 23.91 51.88
C VAL A 28 38.69 25.08 52.53
N ALA A 29 37.51 24.69 53.05
CA ALA A 29 36.85 25.02 54.35
C ALA A 29 36.50 26.49 54.65
N SER A 30 35.47 26.84 55.43
CA SER A 30 35.04 26.24 56.68
C SER A 30 33.66 26.76 57.11
N SER A 31 32.86 25.84 57.66
CA SER A 31 32.22 25.91 58.98
C SER A 31 31.12 26.95 59.30
N THR A 32 29.94 26.38 59.64
CA THR A 32 29.14 26.62 60.88
C THR A 32 28.44 27.99 61.01
N MET A 33 27.24 28.16 61.57
CA MET A 33 26.50 27.43 62.58
C MET A 33 25.13 28.13 62.81
N PHE A 34 24.25 27.43 63.53
CA PHE A 34 23.08 27.92 64.28
C PHE A 34 21.69 28.03 63.62
N ALA A 35 20.88 27.05 64.06
CA ALA A 35 19.45 27.05 64.16
C ALA A 35 18.90 28.24 64.97
N ASN A 36 17.69 28.70 64.63
CA ASN A 36 16.62 28.76 65.62
C ASN A 36 15.24 28.91 64.96
N SER A 37 14.34 28.05 65.41
CA SER A 37 12.89 28.12 65.24
C SER A 37 12.28 29.26 66.05
N SER A 38 11.26 29.93 65.53
CA SER A 38 9.91 30.03 66.14
C SER A 38 9.07 31.14 65.50
N THR A 39 7.96 30.70 64.91
CA THR A 39 6.61 31.29 64.94
C THR A 39 6.45 32.78 65.28
N HIS A 40 5.95 33.57 64.33
CA HIS A 40 4.87 34.51 64.59
C HIS A 40 4.02 34.76 63.33
N ASN A 41 2.71 34.64 63.52
CA ASN A 41 1.64 34.91 62.57
C ASN A 41 1.57 36.39 62.18
N THR A 42 1.55 36.66 60.87
CA THR A 42 0.84 37.81 60.29
C THR A 42 0.25 37.41 58.95
N ALA A 43 -1.07 37.19 58.92
CA ALA A 43 -1.89 37.29 57.69
C ALA A 43 -1.91 38.77 57.24
N SER A 44 -2.11 39.19 55.99
CA SER A 44 -2.39 38.57 54.70
C SER A 44 -2.05 39.63 53.65
N ILE A 45 -1.28 39.31 52.60
CA ILE A 45 -1.27 40.12 51.38
C ILE A 45 -1.41 39.17 50.19
N SER A 46 -2.61 39.14 49.64
CA SER A 46 -2.91 38.55 48.35
C SER A 46 -2.10 39.24 47.26
N ARG A 47 -1.12 38.53 46.69
CA ARG A 47 -0.66 38.77 45.33
C ARG A 47 -0.61 37.44 44.61
N GLY A 48 -1.64 37.21 43.82
CA GLY A 48 -1.60 36.20 42.77
C GLY A 48 -0.45 36.54 41.83
N MET A 49 0.54 35.66 41.79
CA MET A 49 1.39 35.49 40.63
C MET A 49 1.09 34.10 40.09
N ALA A 50 0.54 34.12 38.88
CA ALA A 50 0.11 33.00 38.09
C ALA A 50 1.05 31.81 38.21
N ALA A 51 0.48 30.65 38.54
CA ALA A 51 1.04 29.39 38.10
C ALA A 51 1.23 29.51 36.59
N LEU A 52 2.49 29.61 36.15
CA LEU A 52 2.84 29.41 34.75
C LEU A 52 2.34 28.02 34.39
N THR A 53 1.19 27.99 33.72
CA THR A 53 0.75 26.83 32.99
C THR A 53 1.93 26.38 32.13
N PRO A 54 2.39 25.12 32.23
CA PRO A 54 3.43 24.63 31.33
C PRO A 54 2.97 24.94 29.91
N PRO A 55 3.87 25.40 29.01
CA PRO A 55 3.49 25.72 27.66
C PRO A 55 2.72 24.53 27.10
N MET A 56 1.50 24.80 26.64
CA MET A 56 0.61 23.81 26.05
C MET A 56 1.45 23.04 25.01
N GLN A 57 1.89 21.83 25.36
CA GLN A 57 2.73 21.05 24.46
C GLN A 57 1.85 20.79 23.23
N LEU A 58 2.20 21.47 22.13
CA LEU A 58 1.65 21.16 20.82
C LEU A 58 1.66 19.63 20.67
N PRO A 59 0.53 19.01 20.29
CA PRO A 59 0.45 17.56 20.25
C PRO A 59 1.57 17.04 19.37
N ARG A 60 2.54 16.32 19.96
CA ARG A 60 3.62 15.70 19.19
C ARG A 60 2.98 14.78 18.15
N PHE A 61 3.33 15.01 16.88
CA PHE A 61 2.76 14.26 15.76
C PHE A 61 3.27 12.82 15.71
N PHE A 62 4.51 12.60 16.15
CA PHE A 62 5.16 11.30 16.20
C PHE A 62 6.25 11.29 17.27
N THR A 63 6.33 10.22 18.04
CA THR A 63 7.32 10.05 19.11
C THR A 63 8.28 8.90 18.76
N PRO A 64 9.38 9.17 18.03
CA PRO A 64 10.35 8.14 17.68
C PRO A 64 11.11 7.63 18.92
N ARG A 65 11.45 6.34 18.93
CA ARG A 65 12.38 5.74 19.91
C ARG A 65 13.81 5.82 19.44
N ASP A 66 14.05 5.70 18.14
CA ASP A 66 15.36 5.89 17.51
C ASP A 66 15.25 6.48 16.09
N TYR A 67 16.40 6.76 15.47
CA TYR A 67 16.45 7.36 14.13
C TYR A 67 15.83 6.51 13.03
N SER A 68 15.79 5.19 13.18
CA SER A 68 15.19 4.32 12.16
C SER A 68 13.66 4.46 12.13
N ASP A 69 13.04 4.89 13.22
CA ASP A 69 11.57 5.08 13.27
C ASP A 69 11.09 6.18 12.33
N TYR A 70 11.97 7.10 11.91
CA TYR A 70 11.65 8.06 10.85
C TYR A 70 11.44 7.39 9.48
N LEU A 71 12.08 6.26 9.20
CA LEU A 71 11.82 5.47 7.98
C LEU A 71 10.41 4.89 8.03
N PHE A 72 10.00 4.36 9.19
CA PHE A 72 8.64 3.85 9.38
C PHE A 72 7.60 4.97 9.29
N PHE A 73 7.87 6.12 9.91
CA PHE A 73 7.03 7.31 9.79
C PHE A 73 6.87 7.74 8.32
N LEU A 74 7.98 7.84 7.57
CA LEU A 74 7.94 8.23 6.17
C LEU A 74 7.20 7.18 5.31
N ALA A 75 7.31 5.90 5.66
CA ALA A 75 6.53 4.84 5.00
C ALA A 75 5.02 5.03 5.20
N LEU A 76 4.57 5.49 6.38
CA LEU A 76 3.16 5.81 6.62
C LEU A 76 2.71 7.08 5.86
N VAL A 77 3.57 8.09 5.78
CA VAL A 77 3.30 9.35 5.04
C VAL A 77 3.21 9.12 3.53
N THR A 78 3.98 8.17 3.01
CA THR A 78 4.05 7.87 1.57
C THR A 78 3.13 6.72 1.16
N LEU A 79 2.29 6.22 2.08
CA LEU A 79 1.42 5.08 1.81
C LEU A 79 0.44 5.31 0.63
N PRO A 80 -0.20 6.48 0.45
CA PRO A 80 -1.04 6.75 -0.72
C PRO A 80 -0.25 7.37 -1.90
N ILE A 81 1.08 7.46 -1.81
CA ILE A 81 1.93 8.03 -2.86
C ILE A 81 2.59 6.87 -3.60
N ASP A 82 1.89 6.39 -4.62
CA ASP A 82 2.33 5.21 -5.37
C ASP A 82 2.27 5.34 -6.89
N GLY A 83 1.93 6.54 -7.40
CA GLY A 83 1.89 6.84 -8.83
C GLY A 83 2.92 7.85 -9.34
N THR A 84 3.83 8.29 -8.47
CA THR A 84 4.76 9.38 -8.79
C THR A 84 6.07 8.87 -9.37
N VAL A 85 6.75 9.71 -10.16
CA VAL A 85 8.09 9.42 -10.71
C VAL A 85 9.18 9.15 -9.67
N LEU A 86 8.93 9.48 -8.39
CA LEU A 86 9.86 9.26 -7.27
C LEU A 86 9.88 7.81 -6.76
N GLY A 87 8.84 7.02 -7.07
CA GLY A 87 8.74 5.66 -6.60
C GLY A 87 9.62 4.70 -7.39
N PHE A 88 9.94 3.57 -6.78
CA PHE A 88 10.63 2.49 -7.50
C PHE A 88 9.66 1.89 -8.52
N PHE A 89 10.09 1.82 -9.77
CA PHE A 89 9.23 1.36 -10.85
C PHE A 89 8.91 -0.14 -10.72
N GLN A 90 7.62 -0.44 -10.71
CA GLN A 90 7.04 -1.74 -11.03
C GLN A 90 6.03 -1.50 -12.16
N PRO A 91 5.73 -2.50 -13.01
CA PRO A 91 4.77 -2.28 -14.08
C PRO A 91 3.44 -1.78 -13.50
N PHE A 92 3.01 -0.60 -13.96
CA PHE A 92 1.77 0.10 -13.57
C PHE A 92 1.73 0.68 -12.15
N TRP A 93 2.84 0.62 -11.40
CA TRP A 93 2.86 0.99 -10.00
C TRP A 93 4.26 1.44 -9.55
N THR A 94 4.36 2.60 -8.90
CA THR A 94 5.63 3.21 -8.44
C THR A 94 5.55 3.50 -6.94
N PRO A 95 5.51 2.46 -6.08
CA PRO A 95 5.30 2.68 -4.65
C PRO A 95 6.56 3.21 -3.97
N ILE A 96 6.39 4.08 -2.97
CA ILE A 96 7.49 4.57 -2.11
C ILE A 96 7.50 3.81 -0.77
N SER A 97 6.33 3.62 -0.17
CA SER A 97 6.18 3.05 1.18
C SER A 97 6.84 1.69 1.39
N PRO A 98 6.69 0.68 0.50
CA PRO A 98 7.30 -0.64 0.70
C PRO A 98 8.83 -0.59 0.79
N TRP A 99 9.49 0.31 0.06
CA TRP A 99 10.96 0.47 0.09
C TRP A 99 11.44 1.09 1.39
N LEU A 100 10.68 2.03 1.93
CA LEU A 100 10.95 2.60 3.24
C LEU A 100 10.77 1.55 4.35
N LEU A 101 9.83 0.62 4.20
CA LEU A 101 9.67 -0.51 5.12
C LEU A 101 10.82 -1.52 5.01
N VAL A 102 11.30 -1.79 3.79
CA VAL A 102 12.53 -2.60 3.58
C VAL A 102 13.73 -1.92 4.24
N ALA A 103 13.93 -0.61 4.02
CA ALA A 103 15.00 0.17 4.64
C ALA A 103 14.87 0.18 6.18
N TYR A 104 13.65 0.31 6.71
CA TYR A 104 13.38 0.24 8.14
C TYR A 104 13.78 -1.12 8.73
N CYS A 105 13.46 -2.22 8.05
CA CYS A 105 13.90 -3.57 8.44
C CYS A 105 15.43 -3.69 8.41
N ALA A 106 16.07 -3.21 7.35
CA ALA A 106 17.54 -3.24 7.20
C ALA A 106 18.26 -2.42 8.28
N ALA A 107 17.69 -1.29 8.70
CA ALA A 107 18.19 -0.46 9.79
C ALA A 107 18.05 -1.13 11.17
N ASN A 108 17.28 -2.21 11.28
CA ASN A 108 16.99 -2.92 12.53
C ASN A 108 17.36 -4.41 12.44
N PRO A 109 18.62 -4.79 12.15
CA PRO A 109 18.99 -6.17 11.80
C PRO A 109 18.72 -7.19 12.91
N ARG A 110 18.93 -6.80 14.18
CA ARG A 110 18.64 -7.67 15.34
C ARG A 110 17.15 -7.95 15.48
N LEU A 111 16.31 -6.93 15.34
CA LEU A 111 14.86 -7.06 15.43
C LEU A 111 14.29 -7.75 14.20
N LEU A 112 14.87 -7.50 13.02
CA LEU A 112 14.55 -8.22 11.79
C LEU A 112 14.79 -9.72 11.94
N ARG A 113 15.90 -10.16 12.54
CA ARG A 113 16.12 -11.59 12.80
C ARG A 113 15.01 -12.19 13.68
N LEU A 114 14.57 -11.48 14.72
CA LEU A 114 13.48 -11.94 15.59
C LEU A 114 12.14 -12.04 14.83
N ALA A 115 11.79 -11.01 14.07
CA ALA A 115 10.59 -11.00 13.23
C ALA A 115 10.67 -12.09 12.14
N ALA A 116 11.85 -12.30 11.54
CA ALA A 116 12.08 -13.28 10.51
C ALA A 116 11.91 -14.71 11.01
N HIS A 117 12.34 -15.03 12.24
CA HIS A 117 12.06 -16.34 12.83
C HIS A 117 10.56 -16.60 13.03
N ARG A 118 9.80 -15.58 13.44
CA ARG A 118 8.35 -15.68 13.62
C ARG A 118 7.62 -15.90 12.30
N TYR A 119 8.03 -15.17 11.27
CA TYR A 119 7.44 -15.21 9.93
C TYR A 119 8.28 -16.01 8.94
N ALA A 120 9.02 -17.01 9.43
CA ALA A 120 9.99 -17.77 8.64
C ALA A 120 9.44 -18.33 7.32
N PRO A 121 8.20 -18.88 7.25
CA PRO A 121 7.64 -19.33 5.98
C PRO A 121 7.51 -18.21 4.94
N PHE A 122 7.10 -17.00 5.35
CA PHE A 122 7.05 -15.84 4.46
C PHE A 122 8.44 -15.31 4.08
N MET A 123 9.42 -15.41 4.99
CA MET A 123 10.81 -15.03 4.70
C MET A 123 11.51 -15.98 3.72
N LEU A 124 11.12 -17.26 3.72
CA LEU A 124 11.67 -18.27 2.80
C LEU A 124 10.96 -18.28 1.44
N LEU A 125 9.72 -17.78 1.36
CA LEU A 125 8.95 -17.77 0.12
C LEU A 125 9.68 -17.11 -1.06
N PRO A 126 10.30 -15.92 -0.94
CA PRO A 126 11.08 -15.35 -2.04
C PRO A 126 12.18 -16.28 -2.57
N VAL A 127 12.85 -17.03 -1.69
CA VAL A 127 13.89 -18.00 -2.08
C VAL A 127 13.28 -19.14 -2.90
N VAL A 128 12.14 -19.68 -2.45
CA VAL A 128 11.42 -20.73 -3.18
C VAL A 128 10.99 -20.22 -4.56
N LEU A 129 10.49 -18.99 -4.66
CA LEU A 129 10.04 -18.40 -5.92
C LEU A 129 11.19 -18.16 -6.90
N VAL A 130 12.37 -17.78 -6.41
CA VAL A 130 13.61 -17.73 -7.23
C VAL A 130 13.98 -19.12 -7.75
N LEU A 131 13.94 -20.15 -6.90
CA LEU A 131 14.25 -21.52 -7.31
C LEU A 131 13.25 -22.04 -8.36
N LEU A 132 11.97 -21.73 -8.21
CA LEU A 132 10.94 -22.07 -9.21
C LEU A 132 11.17 -21.34 -10.55
N SER A 133 11.78 -20.16 -10.53
CA SER A 133 12.07 -19.38 -11.75
C SER A 133 13.28 -19.91 -12.53
N MET A 134 14.19 -20.65 -11.90
CA MET A 134 15.46 -21.09 -12.52
C MET A 134 15.28 -21.91 -13.81
N PRO A 135 14.40 -22.94 -13.88
CA PRO A 135 14.20 -23.70 -15.11
C PRO A 135 13.74 -22.81 -16.26
N SER A 136 12.88 -21.85 -15.96
CA SER A 136 12.26 -20.97 -16.95
C SER A 136 13.18 -19.85 -17.40
N TRP A 137 14.07 -19.36 -16.55
CA TRP A 137 15.16 -18.47 -16.98
C TRP A 137 16.12 -19.13 -17.98
N VAL A 138 16.31 -20.45 -17.91
CA VAL A 138 17.11 -21.18 -18.91
C VAL A 138 16.39 -21.26 -20.27
N VAL A 139 15.07 -21.39 -20.27
CA VAL A 139 14.27 -21.56 -21.49
C VAL A 139 13.90 -20.22 -22.15
N PHE A 140 13.39 -19.28 -21.37
CA PHE A 140 12.81 -18.01 -21.85
C PHE A 140 13.75 -16.80 -21.66
N GLY A 141 14.89 -17.01 -21.01
CA GLY A 141 15.90 -15.98 -20.78
C GLY A 141 15.71 -15.19 -19.49
N LEU A 142 16.71 -14.34 -19.22
CA LEU A 142 16.78 -13.44 -18.06
C LEU A 142 16.57 -11.99 -18.50
N HIS A 143 15.41 -11.43 -18.17
CA HIS A 143 15.11 -10.02 -18.37
C HIS A 143 15.45 -9.24 -17.09
N ASN A 144 16.71 -8.84 -16.93
CA ASN A 144 17.27 -8.32 -15.67
C ASN A 144 16.38 -7.28 -14.96
N ASN A 145 15.88 -6.29 -15.70
CA ASN A 145 15.06 -5.23 -15.13
C ASN A 145 13.70 -5.76 -14.64
N ALA A 146 13.00 -6.53 -15.48
CA ALA A 146 11.74 -7.19 -15.11
C ALA A 146 11.91 -8.17 -13.93
N VAL A 147 13.00 -8.96 -13.91
CA VAL A 147 13.36 -9.86 -12.80
C VAL A 147 13.50 -9.06 -11.51
N VAL A 148 14.22 -7.93 -11.55
CA VAL A 148 14.36 -7.05 -10.39
C VAL A 148 12.98 -6.56 -9.96
N MET A 149 12.13 -6.06 -10.86
CA MET A 149 10.79 -5.56 -10.49
C MET A 149 9.93 -6.63 -9.77
N SER A 150 9.91 -7.85 -10.29
CA SER A 150 9.11 -8.94 -9.71
C SER A 150 9.67 -9.42 -8.37
N LEU A 151 10.98 -9.68 -8.28
CA LEU A 151 11.60 -10.17 -7.04
C LEU A 151 11.58 -9.12 -5.93
N THR A 152 11.78 -7.85 -6.28
CA THR A 152 11.69 -6.74 -5.33
C THR A 152 10.27 -6.61 -4.79
N GLY A 153 9.24 -6.78 -5.63
CA GLY A 153 7.83 -6.86 -5.19
C GLY A 153 7.56 -8.00 -4.22
N VAL A 154 8.08 -9.18 -4.51
CA VAL A 154 7.96 -10.37 -3.66
C VAL A 154 8.68 -10.21 -2.31
N ILE A 155 9.87 -9.60 -2.29
CA ILE A 155 10.65 -9.34 -1.06
C ILE A 155 9.98 -8.31 -0.16
N ALA A 156 9.30 -7.33 -0.74
CA ALA A 156 8.62 -6.29 0.02
C ALA A 156 7.46 -6.80 0.89
N VAL A 157 6.84 -7.93 0.53
CA VAL A 157 5.77 -8.58 1.30
C VAL A 157 6.24 -9.02 2.70
N PRO A 158 7.24 -9.91 2.86
CA PRO A 158 7.77 -10.27 4.17
C PRO A 158 8.46 -9.09 4.88
N ALA A 159 9.04 -8.14 4.15
CA ALA A 159 9.63 -6.94 4.75
C ALA A 159 8.56 -6.05 5.41
N THR A 160 7.40 -5.86 4.76
CA THR A 160 6.26 -5.13 5.33
C THR A 160 5.75 -5.82 6.59
N LEU A 161 5.62 -7.15 6.56
CA LEU A 161 5.18 -7.96 7.71
C LEU A 161 6.16 -7.81 8.89
N ALA A 162 7.47 -7.89 8.63
CA ALA A 162 8.50 -7.67 9.64
C ALA A 162 8.51 -6.23 10.15
N ALA A 163 8.34 -5.23 9.29
CA ALA A 163 8.32 -3.82 9.68
C ALA A 163 7.17 -3.55 10.67
N LEU A 164 5.97 -4.08 10.42
CA LEU A 164 4.84 -3.98 11.35
C LEU A 164 5.13 -4.67 12.68
N ASP A 165 5.78 -5.83 12.67
CA ASP A 165 6.15 -6.54 13.90
C ASP A 165 7.22 -5.78 14.71
N ILE A 166 8.25 -5.27 14.05
CA ILE A 166 9.31 -4.47 14.66
C ILE A 166 8.70 -3.20 15.26
N ALA A 167 7.96 -2.42 14.47
CA ALA A 167 7.36 -1.16 14.88
C ALA A 167 6.45 -1.34 16.11
N PHE A 168 5.52 -2.29 16.07
CA PHE A 168 4.45 -2.30 17.04
C PHE A 168 4.58 -3.34 18.16
N VAL A 169 5.44 -4.34 18.01
CA VAL A 169 5.64 -5.37 19.03
C VAL A 169 6.96 -5.15 19.74
N HIS A 170 8.05 -5.04 18.99
CA HIS A 170 9.37 -4.90 19.60
C HIS A 170 9.61 -3.46 20.05
N LYS A 171 9.33 -2.50 19.18
CA LYS A 171 9.45 -1.07 19.48
C LYS A 171 8.18 -0.45 20.01
N GLN A 172 7.05 -1.16 20.05
CA GLN A 172 5.80 -0.68 20.65
C GLN A 172 5.48 0.80 20.33
N LEU A 173 5.65 1.19 19.06
CA LEU A 173 5.31 2.52 18.59
C LEU A 173 3.82 2.77 18.79
N ASN A 174 3.46 4.04 18.96
CA ASN A 174 2.08 4.40 19.27
C ASN A 174 1.16 4.19 18.05
N TRP A 175 0.17 3.32 18.22
CA TRP A 175 -0.88 3.06 17.24
C TRP A 175 -1.68 4.31 16.88
N GLN A 176 -2.00 5.16 17.86
CA GLN A 176 -2.79 6.38 17.65
C GLN A 176 -2.03 7.40 16.81
N GLU A 177 -0.72 7.54 17.03
CA GLU A 177 0.14 8.39 16.21
C GLU A 177 0.20 7.85 14.78
N SER A 178 0.41 6.55 14.61
CA SER A 178 0.47 5.89 13.30
C SER A 178 -0.83 6.04 12.51
N VAL A 179 -1.99 5.80 13.14
CA VAL A 179 -3.31 5.96 12.50
C VAL A 179 -3.61 7.43 12.21
N ARG A 180 -3.17 8.37 13.07
CA ARG A 180 -3.30 9.80 12.81
C ARG A 180 -2.51 10.22 11.56
N ILE A 181 -1.30 9.70 11.38
CA ILE A 181 -0.47 9.95 10.20
C ILE A 181 -1.16 9.41 8.95
N VAL A 182 -1.66 8.17 8.98
CA VAL A 182 -2.41 7.57 7.87
C VAL A 182 -3.64 8.40 7.53
N LEU A 183 -4.45 8.79 8.53
CA LEU A 183 -5.62 9.65 8.33
C LEU A 183 -5.24 10.98 7.64
N ALA A 184 -4.24 11.69 8.16
CA ALA A 184 -3.81 12.98 7.62
C ALA A 184 -3.34 12.86 6.16
N THR A 185 -2.53 11.85 5.91
CA THR A 185 -1.93 11.55 4.61
C THR A 185 -2.97 11.18 3.55
N TYR A 186 -4.01 10.42 3.92
CA TYR A 186 -5.09 10.09 3.01
C TYR A 186 -6.07 11.25 2.78
N TRP A 187 -6.32 12.10 3.78
CA TRP A 187 -7.04 13.36 3.56
C TRP A 187 -6.27 14.28 2.61
N PHE A 188 -4.94 14.32 2.72
CA PHE A 188 -4.09 15.05 1.78
C PHE A 188 -4.20 14.49 0.36
N ALA A 189 -4.10 13.17 0.19
CA ALA A 189 -4.33 12.50 -1.10
C ALA A 189 -5.71 12.83 -1.70
N PHE A 190 -6.76 12.84 -0.86
CA PHE A 190 -8.10 13.25 -1.26
C PHE A 190 -8.13 14.70 -1.78
N ALA A 191 -7.56 15.63 -0.99
CA ALA A 191 -7.49 17.04 -1.36
C ALA A 191 -6.72 17.25 -2.68
N VAL A 192 -5.62 16.52 -2.89
CA VAL A 192 -4.89 16.54 -4.17
C VAL A 192 -5.79 16.11 -5.31
N GLY A 193 -6.58 15.04 -5.18
CA GLY A 193 -7.50 14.64 -6.25
C GLY A 193 -8.62 15.65 -6.50
N VAL A 194 -9.10 16.37 -5.48
CA VAL A 194 -10.03 17.51 -5.67
C VAL A 194 -9.36 18.62 -6.48
N VAL A 195 -8.10 18.95 -6.18
CA VAL A 195 -7.32 19.94 -6.96
C VAL A 195 -7.13 19.47 -8.40
N GLN A 196 -6.79 18.20 -8.62
CA GLN A 196 -6.67 17.62 -9.96
C GLN A 196 -8.00 17.71 -10.73
N TRP A 197 -9.11 17.37 -10.08
CA TRP A 197 -10.43 17.45 -10.69
C TRP A 197 -10.83 18.88 -11.05
N LEU A 198 -10.60 19.85 -10.16
CA LEU A 198 -10.80 21.27 -10.44
C LEU A 198 -9.92 21.74 -11.59
N ALA A 199 -8.65 21.33 -11.62
CA ALA A 199 -7.73 21.67 -12.70
C ALA A 199 -8.22 21.14 -14.05
N ILE A 200 -8.79 19.94 -14.10
CA ILE A 200 -9.39 19.37 -15.32
C ILE A 200 -10.63 20.17 -15.73
N ARG A 201 -11.55 20.43 -14.79
CA ARG A 201 -12.81 21.14 -15.05
C ARG A 201 -12.62 22.59 -15.48
N LEU A 202 -11.67 23.29 -14.85
CA LEU A 202 -11.35 24.69 -15.10
C LEU A 202 -10.24 24.87 -16.15
N GLN A 203 -9.74 23.78 -16.74
CA GLN A 203 -8.66 23.78 -17.74
C GLN A 203 -7.40 24.54 -17.29
N LEU A 204 -6.99 24.37 -16.02
CA LEU A 204 -5.82 25.02 -15.45
C LEU A 204 -4.53 24.33 -15.93
N GLY A 205 -4.02 24.76 -17.08
CA GLY A 205 -2.88 24.13 -17.76
C GLY A 205 -1.60 24.03 -16.91
N SER A 206 -1.32 25.00 -16.04
CA SER A 206 -0.15 24.96 -15.14
C SER A 206 -0.24 23.83 -14.11
N VAL A 207 -1.41 23.64 -13.50
CA VAL A 207 -1.66 22.60 -12.49
C VAL A 207 -1.69 21.23 -13.17
N GLN A 208 -2.35 21.11 -14.33
CA GLN A 208 -2.32 19.89 -15.13
C GLN A 208 -0.89 19.54 -15.52
N GLY A 209 -0.11 20.52 -16.02
CA GLY A 209 1.29 20.35 -16.38
C GLY A 209 2.13 19.86 -15.21
N PHE A 210 2.01 20.46 -14.01
CA PHE A 210 2.72 19.99 -12.81
C PHE A 210 2.44 18.52 -12.52
N PHE A 211 1.16 18.11 -12.46
CA PHE A 211 0.81 16.74 -12.16
C PHE A 211 1.15 15.76 -13.30
N THR A 212 1.18 16.21 -14.55
CA THR A 212 1.65 15.38 -15.66
C THR A 212 3.13 15.04 -15.55
N HIS A 213 3.95 15.92 -14.97
CA HIS A 213 5.36 15.62 -14.70
C HIS A 213 5.57 14.87 -13.37
N LEU A 214 4.72 15.12 -12.37
CA LEU A 214 4.82 14.45 -11.07
C LEU A 214 4.43 12.97 -11.16
N MET A 215 3.36 12.66 -11.90
CA MET A 215 2.84 11.31 -12.05
C MET A 215 3.61 10.56 -13.12
N TYR A 216 4.06 9.34 -12.81
CA TYR A 216 4.72 8.48 -13.79
C TYR A 216 3.81 8.22 -15.00
N ARG A 217 2.53 7.99 -14.73
CA ARG A 217 1.49 7.93 -15.74
C ARG A 217 0.37 8.90 -15.39
N SER A 218 0.22 9.93 -16.23
CA SER A 218 -0.80 10.96 -16.01
C SER A 218 -2.10 10.63 -16.72
N TYR A 219 -3.18 10.56 -15.95
CA TYR A 219 -4.55 10.42 -16.44
C TYR A 219 -5.29 11.76 -16.54
N MET A 220 -4.60 12.88 -16.30
CA MET A 220 -5.19 14.21 -16.35
C MET A 220 -5.39 14.72 -17.78
N ASN A 221 -4.50 14.36 -18.70
CA ASN A 221 -4.56 14.80 -20.11
C ASN A 221 -4.92 13.66 -21.06
N ALA A 222 -4.93 12.42 -20.57
CA ALA A 222 -5.14 11.25 -21.40
C ALA A 222 -6.64 11.07 -21.73
N ARG A 223 -6.97 11.03 -23.04
CA ARG A 223 -8.30 10.66 -23.54
C ARG A 223 -8.45 9.14 -23.52
N TRP A 224 -8.58 8.56 -22.33
CA TRP A 224 -8.75 7.12 -22.17
C TRP A 224 -10.23 6.73 -22.36
N GLY A 225 -10.54 6.08 -23.49
CA GLY A 225 -11.90 5.64 -23.84
C GLY A 225 -12.86 6.80 -24.14
N GLY A 226 -12.39 7.87 -24.78
CA GLY A 226 -13.22 9.03 -25.18
C GLY A 226 -13.65 9.97 -24.05
N VAL A 227 -13.38 9.62 -22.78
CA VAL A 227 -13.66 10.45 -21.61
C VAL A 227 -12.46 11.38 -21.35
N GLY A 228 -12.73 12.63 -20.98
CA GLY A 228 -11.70 13.60 -20.57
C GLY A 228 -10.90 13.15 -19.34
N GLY A 229 -9.95 14.00 -18.92
CA GLY A 229 -9.04 13.72 -17.81
C GLY A 229 -9.73 13.25 -16.52
N ARG A 230 -9.04 12.42 -15.75
CA ARG A 230 -9.53 11.88 -14.46
C ARG A 230 -8.55 12.17 -13.32
N PRO A 231 -9.04 12.49 -12.10
CA PRO A 231 -8.17 12.65 -10.94
C PRO A 231 -7.64 11.30 -10.47
N GLN A 232 -6.38 11.30 -10.01
CA GLN A 232 -5.63 10.13 -9.54
C GLN A 232 -5.40 10.11 -8.03
N PHE A 233 -5.55 11.24 -7.33
CA PHE A 233 -5.36 11.31 -5.87
C PHE A 233 -3.96 10.88 -5.38
N LEU A 234 -2.93 11.06 -6.22
CA LEU A 234 -1.54 10.56 -6.06
C LEU A 234 -1.35 9.05 -6.28
N PHE A 235 -2.43 8.32 -6.56
CA PHE A 235 -2.36 6.91 -6.89
C PHE A 235 -1.87 6.67 -8.31
N ALA A 236 -1.21 5.53 -8.55
CA ALA A 236 -0.73 5.16 -9.88
C ALA A 236 -1.84 5.17 -10.93
N GLU A 237 -3.02 4.72 -10.55
CA GLU A 237 -4.20 4.76 -11.42
C GLU A 237 -5.45 5.13 -10.64
N PRO A 238 -6.45 5.77 -11.29
CA PRO A 238 -7.76 5.97 -10.67
C PRO A 238 -8.43 4.64 -10.27
N SER A 239 -8.03 3.53 -10.90
CA SER A 239 -8.52 2.21 -10.59
C SER A 239 -8.01 1.69 -9.23
N TYR A 240 -6.91 2.23 -8.68
CA TYR A 240 -6.30 1.75 -7.44
C TYR A 240 -6.90 2.35 -6.17
N ILE A 241 -7.81 3.34 -6.30
CA ILE A 241 -8.50 3.98 -5.17
C ILE A 241 -9.13 2.93 -4.25
N GLY A 242 -9.86 1.95 -4.81
CA GLY A 242 -10.51 0.92 -4.01
C GLY A 242 -9.53 0.01 -3.26
N MET A 243 -8.34 -0.26 -3.82
CA MET A 243 -7.28 -1.02 -3.15
C MET A 243 -6.81 -0.30 -1.87
N HIS A 244 -6.66 1.02 -1.94
CA HIS A 244 -6.28 1.84 -0.78
C HIS A 244 -7.39 1.97 0.26
N LEU A 245 -8.63 2.23 -0.18
CA LEU A 245 -9.76 2.42 0.71
C LEU A 245 -10.14 1.11 1.42
N PHE A 246 -10.19 0.01 0.69
CA PHE A 246 -10.72 -1.25 1.19
C PHE A 246 -9.64 -2.27 1.56
N GLY A 247 -8.43 -2.15 1.00
CA GLY A 247 -7.28 -2.98 1.36
C GLY A 247 -6.48 -2.46 2.56
N ILE A 248 -6.52 -1.15 2.83
CA ILE A 248 -5.78 -0.52 3.96
C ILE A 248 -6.74 0.15 4.96
N LEU A 249 -7.52 1.14 4.52
CA LEU A 249 -8.30 1.95 5.47
C LEU A 249 -9.44 1.17 6.14
N LEU A 250 -10.17 0.34 5.41
CA LEU A 250 -11.27 -0.46 5.96
C LEU A 250 -10.79 -1.48 7.01
N PRO A 251 -9.68 -2.23 6.79
CA PRO A 251 -9.06 -3.00 7.85
C PRO A 251 -8.63 -2.19 9.08
N LEU A 252 -8.05 -1.00 8.87
CA LEU A 252 -7.70 -0.11 9.98
C LEU A 252 -8.95 0.37 10.73
N PHE A 253 -10.07 0.58 10.03
CA PHE A 253 -11.36 0.89 10.66
C PHE A 253 -11.80 -0.25 11.57
N TRP A 254 -11.83 -1.49 11.07
CA TRP A 254 -12.18 -2.66 11.89
C TRP A 254 -11.26 -2.82 13.10
N PHE A 255 -9.97 -2.55 12.92
CA PHE A 255 -8.98 -2.55 14.01
C PHE A 255 -9.24 -1.47 15.05
N MET A 256 -9.58 -0.25 14.64
CA MET A 256 -9.87 0.86 15.54
C MET A 256 -11.23 0.73 16.22
N CYS A 257 -12.23 0.07 15.62
CA CYS A 257 -13.54 -0.15 16.24
C CYS A 257 -13.46 -0.79 17.64
N ILE A 258 -12.43 -1.62 17.85
CA ILE A 258 -12.23 -2.38 19.09
C ILE A 258 -11.39 -1.58 20.09
N ARG A 259 -10.54 -0.66 19.62
CA ARG A 259 -9.51 0.01 20.42
C ARG A 259 -9.84 1.47 20.74
N ASP A 260 -10.35 2.19 19.75
CA ASP A 260 -10.61 3.63 19.84
C ASP A 260 -11.75 4.03 18.89
N ARG A 261 -12.94 4.25 19.48
CA ARG A 261 -14.15 4.62 18.74
C ARG A 261 -14.01 5.94 17.98
N ILE A 262 -13.17 6.88 18.46
CA ILE A 262 -13.00 8.19 17.81
C ILE A 262 -12.22 8.01 16.50
N PHE A 263 -11.11 7.28 16.53
CA PHE A 263 -10.36 6.98 15.31
C PHE A 263 -11.14 6.11 14.34
N ALA A 264 -11.92 5.15 14.84
CA ALA A 264 -12.83 4.36 14.00
C ALA A 264 -13.83 5.25 13.26
N GLN A 265 -14.48 6.19 13.95
CA GLN A 265 -15.39 7.13 13.31
C GLN A 265 -14.66 8.01 12.27
N ARG A 266 -13.46 8.51 12.57
CA ARG A 266 -12.67 9.32 11.62
C ARG A 266 -12.30 8.53 10.36
N LEU A 267 -11.89 7.27 10.50
CA LEU A 267 -11.62 6.37 9.37
C LEU A 267 -12.86 6.11 8.55
N LYS A 268 -14.01 5.86 9.20
CA LYS A 268 -15.30 5.68 8.52
C LYS A 268 -15.67 6.91 7.67
N HIS A 269 -15.56 8.11 8.24
CA HIS A 269 -15.86 9.35 7.52
C HIS A 269 -14.90 9.55 6.34
N LEU A 270 -13.59 9.32 6.54
CA LEU A 270 -12.61 9.39 5.45
C LEU A 270 -12.96 8.40 4.33
N ILE A 271 -13.21 7.13 4.63
CA ILE A 271 -13.56 6.11 3.61
C ILE A 271 -14.81 6.54 2.84
N ALA A 272 -15.87 6.97 3.55
CA ALA A 272 -17.12 7.38 2.93
C ALA A 272 -16.97 8.62 2.04
N VAL A 273 -16.29 9.66 2.54
CA VAL A 273 -16.05 10.90 1.77
C VAL A 273 -15.13 10.64 0.59
N PHE A 274 -14.08 9.83 0.76
CA PHE A 274 -13.15 9.51 -0.31
C PHE A 274 -13.86 8.69 -1.40
N ALA A 275 -14.62 7.65 -1.03
CA ALA A 275 -15.38 6.84 -1.99
C ALA A 275 -16.42 7.67 -2.75
N ALA A 276 -17.29 8.39 -2.02
CA ALA A 276 -18.33 9.21 -2.62
C ALA A 276 -17.74 10.34 -3.48
N GLY A 277 -16.71 11.04 -2.98
CA GLY A 277 -16.01 12.08 -3.72
C GLY A 277 -15.36 11.53 -4.99
N SER A 278 -14.72 10.36 -4.93
CA SER A 278 -14.10 9.72 -6.10
C SER A 278 -15.12 9.35 -7.17
N VAL A 279 -16.31 8.88 -6.78
CA VAL A 279 -17.42 8.60 -7.69
C VAL A 279 -17.96 9.89 -8.32
N LEU A 280 -18.23 10.92 -7.50
CA LEU A 280 -18.74 12.22 -7.97
C LEU A 280 -17.76 12.92 -8.93
N MET A 281 -16.46 12.77 -8.68
CA MET A 281 -15.40 13.32 -9.53
C MET A 281 -15.17 12.51 -10.82
N GLY A 282 -15.84 11.37 -11.00
CA GLY A 282 -15.70 10.54 -12.20
C GLY A 282 -14.32 9.89 -12.34
N SER A 283 -13.66 9.60 -11.22
CA SER A 283 -12.31 9.00 -11.20
C SER A 283 -12.25 7.65 -11.90
N GLY A 284 -13.28 6.83 -11.75
CA GLY A 284 -13.44 5.57 -12.46
C GLY A 284 -14.71 4.84 -12.04
N THR A 285 -15.11 3.83 -12.79
CA THR A 285 -16.23 2.95 -12.43
C THR A 285 -15.83 1.84 -11.47
N ARG A 286 -14.54 1.50 -11.42
CA ARG A 286 -14.01 0.51 -10.49
C ARG A 286 -14.25 0.90 -9.04
N ILE A 287 -14.10 2.18 -8.67
CA ILE A 287 -14.40 2.61 -7.30
C ILE A 287 -15.88 2.37 -6.95
N VAL A 288 -16.81 2.42 -7.91
CA VAL A 288 -18.21 2.05 -7.68
C VAL A 288 -18.30 0.56 -7.34
N LEU A 289 -17.75 -0.31 -8.20
CA LEU A 289 -17.72 -1.76 -7.98
C LEU A 289 -17.05 -2.15 -6.65
N ASP A 290 -15.87 -1.59 -6.37
CA ASP A 290 -15.13 -1.86 -5.14
C ASP A 290 -15.92 -1.41 -3.90
N SER A 291 -16.60 -0.26 -3.97
CA SER A 291 -17.46 0.23 -2.88
C SER A 291 -18.68 -0.67 -2.67
N LEU A 292 -19.27 -1.20 -3.75
CA LEU A 292 -20.37 -2.14 -3.67
C LEU A 292 -19.94 -3.44 -2.98
N VAL A 293 -18.82 -4.03 -3.40
CA VAL A 293 -18.29 -5.26 -2.79
C VAL A 293 -17.89 -5.05 -1.33
N ALA A 294 -17.22 -3.92 -1.02
CA ALA A 294 -16.87 -3.58 0.35
C ALA A 294 -18.10 -3.37 1.24
N LEU A 295 -19.15 -2.73 0.73
CA LEU A 295 -20.39 -2.53 1.48
C LEU A 295 -21.12 -3.85 1.76
N ILE A 296 -21.15 -4.78 0.78
CA ILE A 296 -21.62 -6.15 1.02
C ILE A 296 -20.83 -6.79 2.16
N ALA A 297 -19.50 -6.73 2.11
CA ALA A 297 -18.66 -7.30 3.16
C ALA A 297 -18.97 -6.70 4.54
N VAL A 298 -19.13 -5.37 4.63
CA VAL A 298 -19.50 -4.68 5.88
C VAL A 298 -20.88 -5.09 6.38
N ILE A 299 -21.90 -5.14 5.52
CA ILE A 299 -23.27 -5.59 5.88
C ILE A 299 -23.23 -7.02 6.42
N VAL A 300 -22.51 -7.92 5.73
CA VAL A 300 -22.34 -9.31 6.19
C VAL A 300 -21.72 -9.29 7.58
N ILE A 301 -20.61 -8.57 7.77
CA ILE A 301 -19.85 -8.50 9.03
C ILE A 301 -20.73 -8.04 10.19
N GLU A 302 -21.39 -6.89 10.05
CA GLU A 302 -22.15 -6.23 11.12
C GLU A 302 -23.48 -6.92 11.46
N THR A 303 -24.06 -7.69 10.53
CA THR A 303 -25.36 -8.34 10.75
C THR A 303 -25.24 -9.60 11.62
N HIS A 304 -25.84 -9.66 12.82
CA HIS A 304 -25.93 -10.93 13.56
C HIS A 304 -27.06 -11.83 13.01
N TRP A 305 -26.70 -12.73 12.09
CA TRP A 305 -27.61 -13.62 11.35
C TRP A 305 -28.45 -14.57 12.21
N HIS A 306 -27.99 -14.91 13.41
CA HIS A 306 -28.72 -15.77 14.35
C HIS A 306 -29.91 -15.05 15.00
N ASN A 307 -29.89 -13.72 15.10
CA ASN A 307 -30.99 -12.94 15.65
C ASN A 307 -31.98 -12.58 14.53
N GLN A 308 -33.25 -12.97 14.69
CA GLN A 308 -34.30 -12.75 13.69
C GLN A 308 -34.49 -11.26 13.33
N GLN A 309 -34.44 -10.35 14.31
CA GLN A 309 -34.65 -8.92 14.07
C GLN A 309 -33.47 -8.30 13.31
N GLN A 310 -32.23 -8.67 13.68
CA GLN A 310 -31.05 -8.19 12.97
C GLN A 310 -30.92 -8.83 11.59
N ARG A 311 -31.29 -10.11 11.43
CA ARG A 311 -31.38 -10.76 10.13
C ARG A 311 -32.35 -10.03 9.19
N ARG A 312 -33.52 -9.63 9.67
CA ARG A 312 -34.46 -8.81 8.88
C ARG A 312 -33.82 -7.49 8.47
N ARG A 313 -33.15 -6.78 9.38
CA ARG A 313 -32.42 -5.55 9.07
C ARG A 313 -31.35 -5.76 8.00
N GLY A 314 -30.53 -6.81 8.11
CA GLY A 314 -29.51 -7.15 7.13
C GLY A 314 -30.10 -7.46 5.75
N ILE A 315 -31.21 -8.22 5.69
CA ILE A 315 -31.93 -8.47 4.43
C ILE A 315 -32.47 -7.17 3.83
N THR A 316 -33.07 -6.29 4.64
CA THR A 316 -33.53 -4.98 4.18
C THR A 316 -32.37 -4.12 3.65
N GLN A 317 -31.23 -4.13 4.33
CA GLN A 317 -30.01 -3.45 3.86
C GLN A 317 -29.54 -4.01 2.52
N PHE A 318 -29.56 -5.34 2.33
CA PHE A 318 -29.24 -5.96 1.03
C PHE A 318 -30.21 -5.58 -0.08
N ILE A 319 -31.52 -5.55 0.19
CA ILE A 319 -32.53 -5.16 -0.80
C ILE A 319 -32.35 -3.68 -1.18
N CYS A 320 -32.24 -2.79 -0.18
CA CYS A 320 -32.02 -1.37 -0.41
C CYS A 320 -30.72 -1.14 -1.19
N PHE A 321 -29.65 -1.83 -0.80
CA PHE A 321 -28.38 -1.81 -1.50
C PHE A 321 -28.51 -2.31 -2.95
N GLY A 322 -29.23 -3.41 -3.20
CA GLY A 322 -29.46 -3.94 -4.53
C GLY A 322 -30.16 -2.94 -5.44
N VAL A 323 -31.17 -2.22 -4.92
CA VAL A 323 -31.84 -1.14 -5.65
C VAL A 323 -30.86 0.01 -5.97
N ILE A 324 -30.06 0.45 -4.99
CA ILE A 324 -29.05 1.50 -5.19
C ILE A 324 -27.99 1.06 -6.21
N ALA A 325 -27.53 -0.19 -6.16
CA ALA A 325 -26.57 -0.74 -7.08
C ALA A 325 -27.14 -0.70 -8.51
N ILE A 326 -28.34 -1.25 -8.73
CA ILE A 326 -29.01 -1.23 -10.03
C ILE A 326 -29.18 0.21 -10.53
N ALA A 327 -29.70 1.12 -9.70
CA ALA A 327 -29.87 2.51 -10.09
C ALA A 327 -28.54 3.20 -10.47
N SER A 328 -27.49 3.00 -9.67
CA SER A 328 -26.15 3.54 -9.93
C SER A 328 -25.56 3.02 -11.24
N PHE A 329 -25.85 1.75 -11.55
CA PHE A 329 -25.46 1.11 -12.79
C PHE A 329 -26.27 1.60 -14.00
N MET A 330 -27.58 1.78 -13.86
CA MET A 330 -28.47 2.26 -14.93
C MET A 330 -28.22 3.73 -15.32
N ILE A 331 -27.80 4.56 -14.36
CA ILE A 331 -27.45 5.97 -14.62
C ILE A 331 -26.09 6.08 -15.35
N ASN A 332 -25.30 5.01 -15.39
CA ASN A 332 -23.97 5.02 -15.98
C ASN A 332 -24.04 4.71 -17.48
N SER A 333 -23.49 5.60 -18.31
CA SER A 333 -23.37 5.42 -19.77
C SER A 333 -22.62 4.15 -20.18
N ARG A 334 -21.89 3.52 -19.24
CA ARG A 334 -21.24 2.23 -19.46
C ARG A 334 -22.19 1.06 -19.63
N LEU A 335 -23.29 0.99 -18.87
CA LEU A 335 -24.24 -0.12 -19.04
C LEU A 335 -24.99 -0.01 -20.35
N ASP A 336 -25.32 1.21 -20.75
CA ASP A 336 -25.90 1.47 -22.06
C ASP A 336 -24.95 0.99 -23.18
N SER A 337 -23.66 1.34 -23.08
CA SER A 337 -22.66 0.87 -24.04
C SER A 337 -22.45 -0.66 -24.01
N ILE A 338 -22.44 -1.30 -22.83
CA ILE A 338 -22.32 -2.77 -22.70
C ILE A 338 -23.57 -3.48 -23.23
N MET A 339 -24.76 -2.88 -23.05
CA MET A 339 -26.02 -3.44 -23.54
C MET A 339 -26.06 -3.46 -25.07
N HIS A 340 -25.51 -2.44 -25.73
CA HIS A 340 -25.50 -2.33 -27.18
C HIS A 340 -24.28 -3.00 -27.85
N ASN A 341 -23.11 -2.99 -27.20
CA ASN A 341 -21.84 -3.44 -27.79
C ASN A 341 -21.22 -4.65 -27.04
N GLY A 342 -21.95 -5.30 -26.14
CA GLY A 342 -21.44 -6.42 -25.35
C GLY A 342 -20.24 -6.04 -24.47
N MET A 343 -19.30 -6.98 -24.27
CA MET A 343 -18.12 -6.75 -23.43
C MET A 343 -17.19 -5.64 -23.97
N GLU A 344 -17.25 -5.36 -25.27
CA GLU A 344 -16.46 -4.30 -25.94
C GLU A 344 -16.99 -2.89 -25.65
N GLY A 345 -18.25 -2.77 -25.22
CA GLY A 345 -18.86 -1.50 -24.85
C GLY A 345 -18.13 -0.77 -23.72
N ASP A 346 -17.27 -1.47 -22.98
CA ASP A 346 -16.38 -0.89 -21.99
C ASP A 346 -14.94 -1.37 -22.22
N GLY A 347 -14.14 -0.57 -22.92
CA GLY A 347 -12.73 -0.89 -23.19
C GLY A 347 -11.91 -1.15 -21.92
N SER A 348 -12.26 -0.56 -20.77
CA SER A 348 -11.59 -0.87 -19.50
C SER A 348 -11.97 -2.22 -18.92
N PHE A 349 -13.19 -2.68 -19.14
CA PHE A 349 -13.64 -4.01 -18.74
C PHE A 349 -13.05 -5.06 -19.69
N PHE A 350 -13.11 -4.83 -21.00
CA PHE A 350 -12.60 -5.75 -22.00
C PHE A 350 -11.09 -6.00 -21.84
N MET A 351 -10.29 -4.95 -21.60
CA MET A 351 -8.86 -5.08 -21.28
C MET A 351 -8.56 -6.03 -20.13
N ARG A 352 -9.39 -6.02 -19.09
CA ARG A 352 -9.21 -6.91 -17.93
C ARG A 352 -9.52 -8.37 -18.23
N ILE A 353 -10.15 -8.64 -19.38
CA ILE A 353 -10.36 -9.99 -19.89
C ILE A 353 -9.15 -10.39 -20.73
N TRP A 354 -8.78 -9.58 -21.72
CA TRP A 354 -7.79 -10.00 -22.71
C TRP A 354 -6.33 -9.85 -22.23
N GLN A 355 -5.98 -8.85 -21.42
CA GLN A 355 -4.60 -8.70 -20.91
C GLN A 355 -4.10 -9.90 -20.09
N PRO A 356 -4.89 -10.49 -19.17
CA PRO A 356 -4.50 -11.74 -18.52
C PRO A 356 -4.66 -12.99 -19.40
N LEU A 357 -5.45 -12.93 -20.48
CA LEU A 357 -5.74 -14.12 -21.30
C LEU A 357 -4.50 -14.64 -22.02
N ALA A 358 -3.71 -13.77 -22.64
CA ALA A 358 -2.50 -14.17 -23.34
C ALA A 358 -1.45 -14.89 -22.47
N PRO A 359 -1.04 -14.38 -21.30
CA PRO A 359 -0.10 -15.12 -20.45
C PRO A 359 -0.69 -16.44 -19.94
N LEU A 360 -2.01 -16.54 -19.72
CA LEU A 360 -2.66 -17.81 -19.40
C LEU A 360 -2.61 -18.80 -20.57
N CYS A 361 -2.86 -18.34 -21.79
CA CYS A 361 -2.70 -19.13 -23.00
C CYS A 361 -1.26 -19.60 -23.20
N GLY A 362 -0.26 -18.76 -22.90
CA GLY A 362 1.16 -19.14 -22.93
C GLY A 362 1.46 -20.32 -22.00
N MET A 363 0.87 -20.34 -20.80
CA MET A 363 1.02 -21.48 -19.88
C MET A 363 0.35 -22.76 -20.40
N ILE A 364 -0.74 -22.65 -21.17
CA ILE A 364 -1.38 -23.81 -21.81
C ILE A 364 -0.49 -24.38 -22.91
N ILE A 365 0.18 -23.51 -23.68
CA ILE A 365 1.11 -23.91 -24.75
C ILE A 365 2.37 -24.59 -24.18
N HIS A 366 2.82 -24.19 -22.99
CA HIS A 366 3.93 -24.81 -22.28
C HIS A 366 3.49 -25.42 -20.94
N PRO A 367 2.84 -26.60 -20.90
CA PRO A 367 2.20 -27.14 -19.70
C PRO A 367 3.09 -27.28 -18.46
N TRP A 368 4.41 -27.47 -18.63
CA TRP A 368 5.33 -27.55 -17.50
C TRP A 368 5.47 -26.21 -16.76
N THR A 369 5.27 -25.08 -17.46
CA THR A 369 5.22 -23.74 -16.87
C THR A 369 3.98 -23.53 -16.00
N LEU A 370 2.93 -24.36 -16.16
CA LEU A 370 1.81 -24.33 -15.23
C LEU A 370 2.25 -24.66 -13.80
N LEU A 371 3.27 -25.52 -13.64
CA LEU A 371 3.78 -25.92 -12.33
C LEU A 371 4.74 -24.89 -11.75
N THR A 372 5.68 -24.39 -12.56
CA THR A 372 6.85 -23.61 -12.10
C THR A 372 6.85 -22.14 -12.56
N GLY A 373 5.97 -21.79 -13.50
CA GLY A 373 5.88 -20.47 -14.12
C GLY A 373 6.83 -20.29 -15.30
N PHE A 374 6.74 -19.14 -15.96
CA PHE A 374 7.70 -18.63 -16.95
C PHE A 374 8.94 -18.02 -16.30
N GLY A 375 8.97 -17.94 -14.97
CA GLY A 375 10.03 -17.30 -14.19
C GLY A 375 9.75 -15.82 -13.94
N ALA A 376 10.26 -15.31 -12.82
CA ALA A 376 10.18 -13.88 -12.52
C ALA A 376 10.74 -13.04 -13.68
N GLY A 377 10.00 -12.01 -14.08
CA GLY A 377 10.31 -11.10 -15.17
C GLY A 377 9.87 -11.55 -16.57
N ASN A 378 9.23 -12.72 -16.71
CA ASN A 378 8.93 -13.32 -18.02
C ASN A 378 7.44 -13.32 -18.40
N ILE A 379 6.63 -12.44 -17.79
CA ILE A 379 5.21 -12.28 -18.17
C ILE A 379 5.07 -11.87 -19.64
N ALA A 380 6.00 -11.04 -20.15
CA ALA A 380 6.00 -10.64 -21.56
C ALA A 380 6.22 -11.85 -22.49
N SER A 381 7.17 -12.71 -22.15
CA SER A 381 7.41 -13.97 -22.90
C SER A 381 6.16 -14.85 -22.90
N ALA A 382 5.51 -15.05 -21.75
CA ALA A 382 4.26 -15.79 -21.67
C ALA A 382 3.15 -15.19 -22.54
N THR A 383 3.09 -13.86 -22.57
CA THR A 383 2.11 -13.11 -23.36
C THR A 383 2.35 -13.30 -24.87
N HIS A 384 3.60 -13.18 -25.31
CA HIS A 384 3.99 -13.38 -26.71
C HIS A 384 3.70 -14.81 -27.19
N GLU A 385 4.07 -15.82 -26.40
CA GLU A 385 3.79 -17.23 -26.72
C GLU A 385 2.27 -17.50 -26.80
N GLY A 386 1.49 -16.92 -25.90
CA GLY A 386 0.05 -17.10 -25.83
C GLY A 386 -0.79 -16.22 -26.76
N ALA A 387 -0.19 -15.23 -27.43
CA ALA A 387 -0.90 -14.18 -28.15
C ALA A 387 -1.84 -14.74 -29.24
N ASN A 388 -1.35 -15.67 -30.05
CA ASN A 388 -2.12 -16.28 -31.13
C ASN A 388 -3.33 -17.05 -30.60
N MET A 389 -3.13 -17.87 -29.55
CA MET A 389 -4.22 -18.63 -28.94
C MET A 389 -5.24 -17.71 -28.27
N ALA A 390 -4.78 -16.67 -27.57
CA ALA A 390 -5.66 -15.69 -26.96
C ALA A 390 -6.50 -14.95 -28.00
N ALA A 391 -5.91 -14.55 -29.13
CA ALA A 391 -6.64 -13.94 -30.24
C ALA A 391 -7.71 -14.89 -30.81
N HIS A 392 -7.41 -16.18 -30.95
CA HIS A 392 -8.39 -17.18 -31.38
C HIS A 392 -9.54 -17.34 -30.37
N VAL A 393 -9.24 -17.35 -29.07
CA VAL A 393 -10.25 -17.41 -28.00
C VAL A 393 -11.15 -16.17 -28.03
N LEU A 394 -10.58 -14.98 -28.22
CA LEU A 394 -11.36 -13.73 -28.35
C LEU A 394 -12.29 -13.77 -29.57
N SER A 395 -11.79 -14.23 -30.72
CA SER A 395 -12.60 -14.41 -31.92
C SER A 395 -13.72 -15.44 -31.71
N MET A 396 -13.45 -16.51 -30.97
CA MET A 396 -14.45 -17.52 -30.61
C MET A 396 -15.53 -16.99 -29.66
N MET A 397 -15.20 -16.01 -28.81
CA MET A 397 -16.17 -15.26 -28.00
C MET A 397 -16.93 -14.19 -28.79
N HIS A 398 -16.78 -14.14 -30.12
CA HIS A 398 -17.36 -13.13 -31.00
C HIS A 398 -16.94 -11.70 -30.63
N THR A 399 -15.67 -11.52 -30.24
CA THR A 399 -15.09 -10.20 -29.94
C THR A 399 -13.99 -9.80 -30.93
N ASP A 400 -13.81 -8.51 -31.17
CA ASP A 400 -12.73 -7.94 -31.97
C ASP A 400 -11.39 -8.01 -31.21
N ALA A 401 -10.53 -8.93 -31.66
CA ALA A 401 -9.21 -9.15 -31.08
C ALA A 401 -8.17 -8.09 -31.50
N THR A 402 -8.47 -7.18 -32.43
CA THR A 402 -7.48 -6.27 -33.05
C THR A 402 -6.72 -5.41 -32.03
N ASN A 403 -7.44 -4.85 -31.06
CA ASN A 403 -6.79 -4.05 -30.00
C ASN A 403 -5.92 -4.92 -29.08
N ALA A 404 -6.36 -6.16 -28.83
CA ALA A 404 -5.64 -7.10 -27.99
C ALA A 404 -4.35 -7.58 -28.67
N THR A 405 -4.41 -7.94 -29.96
CA THR A 405 -3.24 -8.36 -30.74
C THR A 405 -2.21 -7.24 -30.87
N HIS A 406 -2.64 -6.02 -31.19
CA HIS A 406 -1.74 -4.87 -31.21
C HIS A 406 -1.06 -4.63 -29.86
N TRP A 407 -1.78 -4.85 -28.76
CA TRP A 407 -1.16 -4.74 -27.44
C TRP A 407 -0.17 -5.87 -27.18
N TYR A 408 -0.53 -7.13 -27.46
CA TYR A 408 0.37 -8.29 -27.31
C TYR A 408 1.68 -8.06 -28.06
N ASP A 409 1.63 -7.53 -29.29
CA ASP A 409 2.81 -7.29 -30.11
C ASP A 409 3.69 -6.14 -29.59
N SER A 410 3.11 -5.19 -28.86
CA SER A 410 3.80 -3.96 -28.43
C SER A 410 4.42 -4.02 -27.04
N ILE A 411 4.05 -5.01 -26.22
CA ILE A 411 4.54 -5.13 -24.86
C ILE A 411 5.98 -5.66 -24.80
N THR A 412 6.72 -5.14 -23.84
CA THR A 412 8.10 -5.54 -23.54
C THR A 412 8.17 -6.07 -22.11
N PRO A 413 9.26 -6.76 -21.72
CA PRO A 413 9.45 -7.21 -20.33
C PRO A 413 9.31 -6.08 -19.30
N ASP A 414 9.67 -4.84 -19.66
CA ASP A 414 9.60 -3.67 -18.76
C ASP A 414 8.22 -3.00 -18.76
N THR A 415 7.40 -3.29 -19.76
CA THR A 415 6.11 -2.65 -19.99
C THR A 415 4.96 -3.63 -20.04
N VAL A 416 5.12 -4.86 -19.54
CA VAL A 416 4.01 -5.83 -19.50
C VAL A 416 3.22 -5.69 -18.21
N TRP A 417 1.89 -5.81 -18.29
CA TRP A 417 0.99 -5.77 -17.15
C TRP A 417 -0.27 -6.59 -17.48
N THR A 418 -0.92 -7.16 -16.48
CA THR A 418 -2.16 -7.94 -16.70
C THR A 418 -3.35 -7.39 -15.94
N MET A 419 -3.15 -6.37 -15.10
CA MET A 419 -4.14 -5.83 -14.17
C MET A 419 -4.66 -6.85 -13.14
N CYS A 420 -4.01 -8.02 -13.01
CA CYS A 420 -4.39 -9.09 -12.09
C CYS A 420 -3.14 -9.72 -11.45
N SER A 421 -2.95 -9.48 -10.15
CA SER A 421 -1.79 -10.02 -9.41
C SER A 421 -1.75 -11.55 -9.42
N TYR A 422 -2.90 -12.23 -9.43
CA TYR A 422 -2.96 -13.68 -9.47
C TYR A 422 -2.42 -14.23 -10.78
N VAL A 423 -2.80 -13.61 -11.89
CA VAL A 423 -2.30 -14.02 -13.20
C VAL A 423 -0.81 -13.73 -13.29
N ASN A 424 -0.35 -12.53 -12.90
CA ASN A 424 1.08 -12.25 -12.86
C ASN A 424 1.83 -13.30 -12.01
N PHE A 425 1.35 -13.57 -10.78
CA PHE A 425 2.03 -14.46 -9.85
C PHE A 425 2.06 -15.91 -10.35
N ILE A 426 0.95 -16.43 -10.87
CA ILE A 426 0.88 -17.78 -11.43
C ILE A 426 1.72 -17.87 -12.70
N THR A 427 1.69 -16.85 -13.56
CA THR A 427 2.52 -16.80 -14.76
C THR A 427 4.00 -16.79 -14.42
N GLU A 428 4.45 -16.07 -13.40
CA GLU A 428 5.88 -16.02 -13.05
C GLU A 428 6.35 -17.23 -12.25
N PHE A 429 5.54 -17.72 -11.31
CA PHE A 429 5.98 -18.70 -10.29
C PHE A 429 5.20 -20.02 -10.30
N GLY A 430 4.24 -20.16 -11.20
CA GLY A 430 3.42 -21.35 -11.36
C GLY A 430 2.44 -21.61 -10.22
N ILE A 431 1.66 -22.68 -10.38
CA ILE A 431 0.72 -23.15 -9.37
C ILE A 431 1.43 -23.59 -8.10
N ILE A 432 2.65 -24.14 -8.18
CA ILE A 432 3.41 -24.55 -6.98
C ILE A 432 3.69 -23.34 -6.09
N GLY A 433 4.19 -22.24 -6.68
CA GLY A 433 4.43 -21.00 -5.94
C GLY A 433 3.15 -20.46 -5.33
N PHE A 434 2.06 -20.44 -6.10
CA PHE A 434 0.78 -19.90 -5.66
C PHE A 434 0.15 -20.72 -4.52
N VAL A 435 0.17 -22.05 -4.65
CA VAL A 435 -0.31 -22.97 -3.60
C VAL A 435 0.56 -22.86 -2.36
N ALA A 436 1.89 -22.73 -2.49
CA ALA A 436 2.77 -22.50 -1.34
C ALA A 436 2.39 -21.21 -0.60
N PHE A 437 2.19 -20.11 -1.33
CA PHE A 437 1.74 -18.84 -0.76
C PHE A 437 0.39 -18.97 -0.04
N LEU A 438 -0.60 -19.63 -0.65
CA LEU A 438 -1.91 -19.88 -0.04
C LEU A 438 -1.79 -20.74 1.23
N ILE A 439 -1.05 -21.85 1.18
CA ILE A 439 -0.83 -22.73 2.33
C ILE A 439 -0.18 -21.96 3.47
N ILE A 440 0.86 -21.17 3.18
CA ILE A 440 1.55 -20.35 4.20
C ILE A 440 0.54 -19.37 4.84
N THR A 441 -0.21 -18.64 4.02
CA THR A 441 -1.19 -17.65 4.51
C THR A 441 -2.27 -18.31 5.35
N LEU A 442 -2.91 -19.37 4.85
CA LEU A 442 -4.00 -20.09 5.53
C LEU A 442 -3.54 -20.80 6.80
N ARG A 443 -2.32 -21.37 6.80
CA ARG A 443 -1.72 -21.95 8.02
C ARG A 443 -1.50 -20.89 9.07
N PHE A 444 -1.05 -19.70 8.69
CA PHE A 444 -0.91 -18.59 9.63
C PHE A 444 -2.25 -18.22 10.26
N ILE A 445 -3.33 -18.02 9.48
CA ILE A 445 -4.63 -17.67 10.08
C ILE A 445 -5.20 -18.84 10.92
N SER A 446 -5.05 -20.09 10.47
CA SER A 446 -5.58 -21.26 11.18
C SER A 446 -4.86 -21.51 12.50
N ARG A 447 -3.54 -21.31 12.55
CA ARG A 447 -2.73 -21.50 13.77
C ARG A 447 -3.21 -20.61 14.93
N PHE A 448 -3.68 -19.41 14.62
CA PHE A 448 -4.18 -18.47 15.64
C PHE A 448 -5.69 -18.59 15.90
N HIS A 449 -6.35 -19.61 15.34
CA HIS A 449 -7.80 -19.91 15.50
C HIS A 449 -8.71 -18.71 15.20
N THR A 450 -8.34 -17.87 14.22
CA THR A 450 -9.04 -16.61 13.93
C THR A 450 -10.13 -16.75 12.86
N TRP A 451 -10.69 -17.94 12.65
CA TRP A 451 -11.75 -18.16 11.67
C TRP A 451 -13.08 -17.64 12.19
N ASN A 452 -13.42 -16.43 11.81
CA ASN A 452 -14.69 -15.79 12.07
C ASN A 452 -15.13 -15.01 10.84
N LYS A 453 -16.31 -14.42 10.95
CA LYS A 453 -16.94 -13.69 9.86
C LYS A 453 -16.08 -12.52 9.35
N LEU A 454 -15.43 -11.77 10.23
CA LEU A 454 -14.53 -10.68 9.87
C LEU A 454 -13.36 -11.19 9.03
N THR A 455 -12.66 -12.22 9.51
CA THR A 455 -11.51 -12.81 8.80
C THR A 455 -11.91 -13.38 7.44
N MET A 456 -13.06 -14.06 7.34
CA MET A 456 -13.56 -14.59 6.07
C MET A 456 -13.90 -13.49 5.08
N CYS A 457 -14.67 -12.48 5.52
CA CYS A 457 -15.02 -11.35 4.66
C CYS A 457 -13.79 -10.54 4.25
N TRP A 458 -12.81 -10.36 5.15
CA TRP A 458 -11.55 -9.69 4.82
C TRP A 458 -10.74 -10.49 3.79
N LEU A 459 -10.60 -11.81 3.96
CA LEU A 459 -9.90 -12.67 3.00
C LEU A 459 -10.57 -12.64 1.61
N ILE A 460 -11.90 -12.74 1.56
CA ILE A 460 -12.67 -12.67 0.30
C ILE A 460 -12.53 -11.28 -0.34
N LEU A 461 -12.59 -10.22 0.46
CA LEU A 461 -12.41 -8.86 -0.03
C LEU A 461 -11.01 -8.65 -0.62
N LEU A 462 -9.95 -9.12 0.05
CA LEU A 462 -8.60 -9.08 -0.51
C LEU A 462 -8.52 -9.92 -1.79
N ALA A 463 -9.10 -11.13 -1.79
CA ALA A 463 -9.15 -11.97 -2.98
C ALA A 463 -9.76 -11.24 -4.17
N TYR A 464 -10.86 -10.53 -3.95
CA TYR A 464 -11.47 -9.69 -4.97
C TYR A 464 -10.57 -8.52 -5.41
N LEU A 465 -9.99 -7.77 -4.47
CA LEU A 465 -9.20 -6.58 -4.82
C LEU A 465 -7.95 -6.92 -5.64
N TYR A 466 -7.30 -8.05 -5.34
CA TYR A 466 -6.10 -8.54 -6.04
C TYR A 466 -6.39 -9.18 -7.41
N ILE A 467 -7.64 -9.54 -7.72
CA ILE A 467 -8.04 -9.84 -9.11
C ILE A 467 -7.90 -8.61 -10.00
N GLN A 468 -8.05 -7.42 -9.41
CA GLN A 468 -8.11 -6.17 -10.15
C GLN A 468 -6.85 -5.30 -9.97
N PHE A 469 -5.91 -5.74 -9.13
CA PHE A 469 -4.69 -5.04 -8.77
C PHE A 469 -3.50 -5.98 -8.93
N GLU A 470 -2.35 -5.46 -9.36
CA GLU A 470 -1.22 -6.29 -9.78
C GLU A 470 0.06 -6.15 -8.95
N GLY A 471 0.15 -5.13 -8.10
CA GLY A 471 1.33 -4.87 -7.28
C GLY A 471 1.54 -5.90 -6.16
N TYR A 472 2.66 -6.63 -6.18
CA TYR A 472 2.97 -7.60 -5.12
C TYR A 472 3.29 -6.95 -3.78
N ALA A 473 3.99 -5.82 -3.80
CA ALA A 473 4.49 -5.15 -2.58
C ALA A 473 3.40 -4.48 -1.74
N PHE A 474 2.12 -4.55 -2.14
CA PHE A 474 1.07 -3.79 -1.49
C PHE A 474 0.78 -4.31 -0.09
N ALA A 475 0.60 -3.39 0.86
CA ALA A 475 0.63 -3.72 2.28
C ALA A 475 -0.58 -4.52 2.79
N ALA A 476 -1.63 -4.73 1.99
CA ALA A 476 -2.90 -5.31 2.44
C ALA A 476 -2.78 -6.75 2.97
N ILE A 477 -2.05 -7.63 2.28
CA ILE A 477 -1.86 -9.02 2.74
C ILE A 477 -0.94 -9.06 3.97
N PRO A 478 0.24 -8.40 3.96
CA PRO A 478 1.05 -8.27 5.16
C PRO A 478 0.29 -7.73 6.38
N LEU A 479 -0.54 -6.70 6.18
CA LEU A 479 -1.37 -6.10 7.23
C LEU A 479 -2.37 -7.11 7.80
N MET A 480 -3.05 -7.88 6.94
CA MET A 480 -3.97 -8.93 7.36
C MET A 480 -3.26 -10.03 8.16
N VAL A 481 -2.17 -10.59 7.62
CA VAL A 481 -1.40 -11.64 8.30
C VAL A 481 -0.91 -11.12 9.65
N TRP A 482 -0.31 -9.94 9.68
CA TRP A 482 0.18 -9.31 10.90
C TRP A 482 -0.94 -9.13 11.95
N ALA A 483 -2.08 -8.54 11.55
CA ALA A 483 -3.19 -8.26 12.46
C ALA A 483 -3.80 -9.54 13.07
N LEU A 484 -3.94 -10.60 12.26
CA LEU A 484 -4.49 -11.89 12.68
C LEU A 484 -3.52 -12.67 13.58
N THR A 485 -2.22 -12.64 13.29
CA THR A 485 -1.21 -13.35 14.10
C THR A 485 -1.11 -12.88 15.54
N ARG A 486 -1.59 -11.67 15.84
CA ARG A 486 -1.44 -11.06 17.15
C ARG A 486 -2.72 -11.03 17.97
N GLN A 487 -3.82 -11.61 17.46
CA GLN A 487 -5.15 -11.53 18.07
C GLN A 487 -5.53 -10.10 18.50
N ILE A 488 -4.99 -9.07 17.84
CA ILE A 488 -5.15 -7.67 18.30
C ILE A 488 -6.61 -7.22 18.12
N LEU A 489 -7.33 -7.86 17.20
CA LEU A 489 -8.78 -7.74 17.07
C LEU A 489 -9.57 -8.37 18.23
N TRP A 490 -8.92 -9.01 19.22
CA TRP A 490 -9.61 -9.85 20.22
C TRP A 490 -9.20 -9.58 21.67
N ARG A 491 -8.28 -8.66 21.95
CA ARG A 491 -8.02 -8.21 23.32
C ARG A 491 -8.45 -6.75 23.51
N PRO A 492 -9.58 -6.47 24.19
CA PRO A 492 -9.81 -5.13 24.70
C PRO A 492 -8.66 -4.75 25.64
N SER A 493 -8.27 -3.48 25.63
CA SER A 493 -7.42 -2.93 26.68
C SER A 493 -8.08 -3.25 28.04
N PRO A 494 -7.33 -3.73 29.06
CA PRO A 494 -7.91 -3.95 30.37
C PRO A 494 -8.36 -2.60 30.93
N GLY A 495 -9.68 -2.41 30.96
CA GLY A 495 -10.33 -1.23 31.49
C GLY A 495 -11.27 -0.59 30.47
N HIS A 496 -12.56 -0.70 30.77
CA HIS A 496 -13.71 -0.01 30.15
C HIS A 496 -14.36 -0.71 28.95
N CYS A 497 -15.41 -1.49 29.25
CA CYS A 497 -16.68 -1.45 28.50
C CYS A 497 -17.76 -2.16 29.33
N SER A 498 -18.56 -1.34 30.02
CA SER A 498 -20.02 -1.51 30.07
C SER A 498 -20.62 -0.78 28.88
#